data_AF-A0A7Y6PHV3-F1
#
_entry.id   AF-A0A7Y6PHV3-F1
#
_cell.length_a   1.000
_cell.length_b   1.000
_cell.length_c   1.000
_cell.angle_alpha   90.00
_cell.angle_beta   90.00
_cell.angle_gamma   90.00
#
_symmetry.space_group_name_H-M   'P 1'
#
loop_
_entity.id
_entity.type
_entity.pdbx_description
1 polymer ?
#
loop_
_entity_poly.entity_id
_entity_poly.type
_entity_poly.pdbx_seq_one_letter_code
_entity_poly.pdbx_strand_id
1 'polypeptide(L)'
;YNLPYILTKDKKEKDCRFNFAKDMFILSFCLMGMNSADLFLCDTISESKGTLTITYNRAKTATRRTDKAKISVNIHPFILPIYEKYKDVSEERVFRLYKKYSTYGRLNVAINVGLKQIGKVLGIEDLEFYAARHSFASIARNDLKVDKGTVGEALNHVDKENRMTDLYIKKDFSVINDVNSRVIDYVFNPDMMKG
;
A
#
# COMPACT_ATOMS: atom_id res chain seq x y z
N TYR A 1 -0.12 -3.66 14.41
CA TYR A 1 -1.11 -2.61 14.06
C TYR A 1 -1.85 -2.05 15.27
N ASN A 2 -1.97 -2.80 16.38
CA ASN A 2 -2.60 -2.36 17.64
C ASN A 2 -1.88 -1.22 18.40
N LEU A 3 -0.83 -0.62 17.82
CA LEU A 3 -0.18 0.54 18.40
C LEU A 3 -1.19 1.70 18.47
N PRO A 4 -1.55 2.22 19.66
CA PRO A 4 -2.61 3.22 19.78
C PRO A 4 -2.23 4.52 19.07
N TYR A 5 -3.23 5.25 18.59
CA TYR A 5 -3.04 6.60 18.08
C TYR A 5 -2.74 7.56 19.23
N ILE A 6 -1.91 8.56 18.98
CA ILE A 6 -1.71 9.69 19.90
C ILE A 6 -2.99 10.53 19.90
N LEU A 7 -3.54 10.78 21.08
CA LEU A 7 -4.74 11.59 21.25
C LEU A 7 -4.40 13.00 21.77
N THR A 8 -5.29 13.95 21.52
CA THR A 8 -5.29 15.26 22.17
C THR A 8 -5.84 15.14 23.60
N LYS A 9 -5.78 16.24 24.38
CA LYS A 9 -6.36 16.29 25.73
C LYS A 9 -7.87 15.95 25.72
N ASP A 10 -8.57 16.31 24.66
CA ASP A 10 -10.00 16.05 24.46
C ASP A 10 -10.28 14.64 23.90
N LYS A 11 -9.32 13.72 23.98
CA LYS A 11 -9.40 12.33 23.48
C LYS A 11 -9.69 12.20 21.98
N LYS A 12 -9.43 13.23 21.18
CA LYS A 12 -9.51 13.18 19.71
C LYS A 12 -8.19 12.72 19.11
N GLU A 13 -8.22 12.08 17.95
CA GLU A 13 -6.99 11.71 17.26
C GLU A 13 -6.17 12.98 16.92
N LYS A 14 -4.90 13.01 17.32
CA LYS A 14 -4.01 14.16 17.09
C LYS A 14 -3.50 14.17 15.65
N ASP A 15 -3.62 15.29 14.95
CA ASP A 15 -2.90 15.49 13.68
C ASP A 15 -1.40 15.64 13.96
N CYS A 16 -0.64 14.56 13.79
CA CYS A 16 0.79 14.51 14.05
C CYS A 16 1.50 13.49 13.16
N ARG A 17 2.83 13.58 13.08
CA ARG A 17 3.67 12.69 12.26
C ARG A 17 3.52 11.21 12.63
N PHE A 18 3.41 10.90 13.92
CA PHE A 18 3.23 9.54 14.41
C PHE A 18 1.97 8.88 13.82
N ASN A 19 0.79 9.48 14.05
CA ASN A 19 -0.48 8.95 13.57
C ASN A 19 -0.53 8.87 12.05
N PHE A 20 -0.06 9.94 11.39
CA PHE A 20 0.02 9.98 9.93
C PHE A 20 0.90 8.86 9.37
N ALA A 21 2.09 8.64 9.94
CA ALA A 21 3.00 7.59 9.50
C ALA A 21 2.45 6.19 9.73
N LYS A 22 1.74 5.97 10.84
CA LYS A 22 1.02 4.71 11.11
C LYS A 22 0.02 4.42 9.98
N ASP A 23 -0.81 5.38 9.64
CA ASP A 23 -1.83 5.21 8.58
C ASP A 23 -1.21 4.98 7.21
N MET A 24 -0.18 5.76 6.86
CA MET A 24 0.51 5.58 5.58
C MET A 24 1.20 4.21 5.50
N PHE A 25 1.78 3.71 6.59
CA PHE A 25 2.41 2.39 6.62
C PHE A 25 1.38 1.27 6.41
N ILE A 26 0.22 1.36 7.07
CA ILE A 26 -0.87 0.40 6.90
C ILE A 26 -1.44 0.46 5.48
N LEU A 27 -1.65 1.65 4.92
CA LEU A 27 -2.06 1.80 3.52
C LEU A 27 -1.04 1.19 2.57
N SER A 28 0.25 1.50 2.74
CA SER A 28 1.30 0.92 1.89
C SER A 28 1.28 -0.59 1.95
N PHE A 29 1.28 -1.17 3.15
CA PHE A 29 1.26 -2.62 3.35
C PHE A 29 0.05 -3.28 2.67
N CYS A 30 -1.15 -2.79 2.95
CA CYS A 30 -2.41 -3.35 2.43
C CYS A 30 -2.69 -3.03 0.96
N LEU A 31 -1.89 -2.15 0.34
CA LEU A 31 -1.94 -1.85 -1.09
C LEU A 31 -0.70 -2.44 -1.80
N MET A 32 -0.31 -3.67 -1.43
CA MET A 32 0.83 -4.42 -1.99
C MET A 32 2.17 -3.65 -1.95
N GLY A 33 2.41 -2.94 -0.86
CA GLY A 33 3.63 -2.15 -0.67
C GLY A 33 3.68 -0.87 -1.54
N MET A 34 2.55 -0.28 -1.93
CA MET A 34 2.52 0.97 -2.70
C MET A 34 3.45 2.02 -2.07
N ASN A 35 4.36 2.61 -2.87
CA ASN A 35 5.34 3.56 -2.32
C ASN A 35 4.73 4.97 -2.15
N SER A 36 5.48 5.89 -1.56
CA SER A 36 4.96 7.24 -1.25
C SER A 36 4.69 8.06 -2.50
N ALA A 37 5.44 7.86 -3.59
CA ALA A 37 5.20 8.55 -4.86
C ALA A 37 3.91 8.06 -5.51
N ASP A 38 3.69 6.75 -5.54
CA ASP A 38 2.50 6.11 -6.08
C ASP A 38 1.25 6.52 -5.24
N LEU A 39 1.34 6.51 -3.91
CA LEU A 39 0.27 7.01 -3.02
C LEU A 39 -0.05 8.50 -3.26
N PHE A 40 0.96 9.32 -3.57
CA PHE A 40 0.80 10.74 -3.83
C PHE A 40 0.19 11.03 -5.21
N LEU A 41 0.50 10.20 -6.21
CA LEU A 41 0.20 10.46 -7.61
C LEU A 41 -1.00 9.67 -8.15
N CYS A 42 -1.40 8.57 -7.52
CA CYS A 42 -2.52 7.76 -8.01
C CYS A 42 -3.80 8.59 -8.11
N ASP A 43 -4.48 8.45 -9.26
CA ASP A 43 -5.59 9.31 -9.66
C ASP A 43 -6.85 8.55 -10.07
N THR A 44 -6.73 7.25 -10.33
CA THR A 44 -7.85 6.45 -10.84
C THR A 44 -8.30 5.46 -9.79
N ILE A 45 -9.58 5.56 -9.42
CA ILE A 45 -10.29 4.59 -8.61
C ILE A 45 -11.63 4.27 -9.27
N SER A 46 -12.06 3.02 -9.17
CA SER A 46 -13.38 2.59 -9.64
C SER A 46 -14.02 1.66 -8.62
N GLU A 47 -15.34 1.55 -8.67
CA GLU A 47 -16.10 0.60 -7.88
C GLU A 47 -16.79 -0.41 -8.80
N SER A 48 -16.66 -1.70 -8.48
CA SER A 48 -17.41 -2.75 -9.15
C SER A 48 -17.81 -3.82 -8.15
N LYS A 49 -19.11 -4.17 -8.13
CA LYS A 49 -19.67 -5.18 -7.21
C LYS A 49 -19.30 -4.92 -5.74
N GLY A 50 -19.31 -3.65 -5.31
CA GLY A 50 -18.97 -3.25 -3.94
C GLY A 50 -17.46 -3.28 -3.61
N THR A 51 -16.60 -3.50 -4.60
CA THR A 51 -15.13 -3.48 -4.42
C THR A 51 -14.54 -2.23 -5.03
N LEU A 52 -13.92 -1.39 -4.20
CA LEU A 52 -13.12 -0.25 -4.64
C LEU A 52 -11.76 -0.72 -5.14
N THR A 53 -11.34 -0.23 -6.30
CA THR A 53 -10.13 -0.66 -6.98
C THR A 53 -9.32 0.54 -7.47
N ILE A 54 -8.08 0.68 -7.00
CA ILE A 54 -7.15 1.71 -7.43
C ILE A 54 -6.35 1.18 -8.62
N THR A 55 -6.36 1.90 -9.74
CA THR A 55 -5.54 1.59 -10.91
C THR A 55 -4.53 2.70 -11.13
N TYR A 56 -3.25 2.38 -11.31
CA TYR A 56 -2.23 3.39 -11.55
C TYR A 56 -1.03 2.83 -12.30
N ASN A 57 -0.21 3.75 -12.83
CA ASN A 57 1.08 3.45 -13.44
C ASN A 57 2.18 3.76 -12.43
N ARG A 58 3.03 2.77 -12.09
CA ARG A 58 4.07 2.98 -11.08
C ARG A 58 5.07 4.06 -11.49
N ALA A 59 5.15 5.15 -10.73
CA ALA A 59 5.95 6.32 -11.06
C ALA A 59 7.43 6.00 -11.32
N LYS A 60 8.00 5.04 -10.55
CA LYS A 60 9.40 4.63 -10.68
C LYS A 60 9.75 4.05 -12.06
N THR A 61 8.81 3.34 -12.70
CA THR A 61 9.11 2.49 -13.87
C THR A 61 8.22 2.77 -15.08
N ALA A 62 7.17 3.57 -14.93
CA ALA A 62 6.18 3.82 -15.98
C ALA A 62 6.78 4.38 -17.28
N THR A 63 7.77 5.27 -17.18
CA THR A 63 8.41 5.91 -18.35
C THR A 63 9.29 4.98 -19.16
N ARG A 64 9.67 3.81 -18.61
CA ARG A 64 10.64 2.88 -19.20
C ARG A 64 10.02 1.54 -19.62
N ARG A 65 8.74 1.32 -19.31
CA ARG A 65 8.03 0.07 -19.59
C ARG A 65 6.95 0.32 -20.65
N THR A 66 6.84 -0.60 -21.60
CA THR A 66 5.82 -0.57 -22.65
C THR A 66 4.40 -0.67 -22.08
N ASP A 67 4.21 -1.46 -21.02
CA ASP A 67 2.95 -1.59 -20.27
C ASP A 67 2.68 -0.41 -19.31
N LYS A 68 3.50 0.65 -19.36
CA LYS A 68 3.51 1.81 -18.45
C LYS A 68 3.60 1.42 -16.96
N ALA A 69 4.03 0.21 -16.64
CA ALA A 69 3.99 -0.32 -15.28
C ALA A 69 2.60 -0.23 -14.63
N LYS A 70 1.54 -0.49 -15.40
CA LYS A 70 0.16 -0.50 -14.87
C LYS A 70 -0.03 -1.60 -13.83
N ILE A 71 -0.70 -1.26 -12.73
CA ILE A 71 -1.17 -2.18 -11.70
C ILE A 71 -2.55 -1.77 -11.19
N SER A 72 -3.34 -2.76 -10.76
CA SER A 72 -4.66 -2.58 -10.16
C SER A 72 -4.71 -3.27 -8.80
N VAL A 73 -5.12 -2.55 -7.76
CA VAL A 73 -5.20 -3.06 -6.38
C VAL A 73 -6.56 -2.76 -5.77
N ASN A 74 -7.18 -3.78 -5.20
CA ASN A 74 -8.44 -3.70 -4.50
C ASN A 74 -8.20 -3.14 -3.08
N ILE A 75 -9.09 -2.26 -2.63
CA ILE A 75 -9.09 -1.76 -1.27
C ILE A 75 -9.78 -2.81 -0.40
N HIS A 76 -9.01 -3.48 0.45
CA HIS A 76 -9.54 -4.45 1.39
C HIS A 76 -10.44 -3.76 2.44
N PRO A 77 -11.57 -4.37 2.87
CA PRO A 77 -12.47 -3.79 3.88
C PRO A 77 -11.76 -3.30 5.15
N PHE A 78 -10.72 -4.01 5.59
CA PHE A 78 -9.88 -3.64 6.73
C PHE A 78 -9.33 -2.21 6.66
N ILE A 79 -8.94 -1.73 5.47
CA ILE A 79 -8.37 -0.39 5.30
C ILE A 79 -9.37 0.67 4.86
N LEU A 80 -10.66 0.33 4.68
CA LEU A 80 -11.69 1.31 4.31
C LEU A 80 -11.73 2.52 5.24
N PRO A 81 -11.64 2.40 6.59
CA PRO A 81 -11.62 3.57 7.47
C PRO A 81 -10.43 4.51 7.21
N ILE A 82 -9.25 3.95 6.88
CA ILE A 82 -8.06 4.75 6.58
C ILE A 82 -8.19 5.36 5.19
N TYR A 83 -8.68 4.61 4.21
CA TYR A 83 -8.99 5.14 2.88
C TYR A 83 -9.94 6.34 2.98
N GLU A 84 -11.08 6.20 3.67
CA GLU A 84 -12.08 7.26 3.86
C GLU A 84 -11.49 8.50 4.54
N LYS A 85 -10.58 8.32 5.49
CA LYS A 85 -9.87 9.41 6.16
C LYS A 85 -8.97 10.22 5.21
N TYR A 86 -8.42 9.60 4.17
CA TYR A 86 -7.45 10.23 3.26
C TYR A 86 -7.97 10.41 1.83
N LYS A 87 -9.16 9.93 1.49
CA LYS A 87 -9.73 10.05 0.15
C LYS A 87 -9.79 11.51 -0.28
N ASP A 88 -9.52 11.75 -1.54
CA ASP A 88 -9.69 13.08 -2.09
C ASP A 88 -11.12 13.30 -2.60
N VAL A 89 -11.85 14.18 -1.92
CA VAL A 89 -13.25 14.50 -2.25
C VAL A 89 -13.39 15.25 -3.57
N SER A 90 -12.32 15.89 -4.08
CA SER A 90 -12.36 16.51 -5.42
C SER A 90 -12.08 15.53 -6.55
N GLU A 91 -11.70 14.29 -6.24
CA GLU A 91 -11.41 13.24 -7.23
C GLU A 91 -10.29 13.61 -8.23
N GLU A 92 -9.44 14.58 -7.90
CA GLU A 92 -8.26 14.89 -8.71
C GLU A 92 -7.19 13.81 -8.53
N ARG A 93 -7.12 13.24 -7.32
CA ARG A 93 -6.31 12.08 -6.96
C ARG A 93 -7.15 11.08 -6.18
N VAL A 94 -6.62 9.90 -5.90
CA VAL A 94 -7.26 8.96 -4.98
C VAL A 94 -7.15 9.46 -3.54
N PHE A 95 -5.97 9.98 -3.16
CA PHE A 95 -5.72 10.48 -1.81
C PHE A 95 -5.39 11.98 -1.82
N ARG A 96 -5.90 12.71 -0.83
CA ARG A 96 -5.70 14.17 -0.67
C ARG A 96 -4.30 14.58 -0.19
N LEU A 97 -3.30 13.70 -0.33
CA LEU A 97 -1.94 13.92 0.18
C LEU A 97 -1.26 15.13 -0.47
N TYR A 98 -1.55 15.37 -1.75
CA TYR A 98 -1.04 16.51 -2.51
C TYR A 98 -1.57 17.87 -2.01
N LYS A 99 -2.71 17.88 -1.31
CA LYS A 99 -3.23 19.09 -0.65
C LYS A 99 -2.47 19.43 0.64
N LYS A 100 -1.81 18.44 1.26
CA LYS A 100 -1.05 18.61 2.51
C LYS A 100 0.47 18.76 2.27
N TYR A 101 0.99 18.20 1.19
CA TYR A 101 2.42 18.24 0.85
C TYR A 101 2.62 18.67 -0.59
N SER A 102 3.57 19.57 -0.82
CA SER A 102 3.87 20.09 -2.17
C SER A 102 4.50 19.06 -3.11
N THR A 103 5.19 18.06 -2.58
CA THR A 103 5.82 16.99 -3.38
C THR A 103 5.78 15.64 -2.68
N TYR A 104 5.84 14.55 -3.45
CA TYR A 104 5.97 13.21 -2.90
C TYR A 104 7.24 13.01 -2.07
N GLY A 105 8.31 13.78 -2.34
CA GLY A 105 9.55 13.77 -1.55
C GLY A 105 9.33 14.33 -0.14
N ARG A 106 8.58 15.44 -0.03
CA ARG A 106 8.19 16.02 1.27
C ARG A 106 7.24 15.10 2.03
N LEU A 107 6.31 14.44 1.33
CA LEU A 107 5.48 13.37 1.89
C LEU A 107 6.35 12.23 2.45
N ASN A 108 7.34 11.75 1.71
CA ASN A 108 8.19 10.65 2.17
C ASN A 108 8.99 11.03 3.43
N VAL A 109 9.56 12.24 3.48
CA VAL A 109 10.25 12.75 4.69
C VAL A 109 9.29 12.78 5.88
N ALA A 110 8.08 13.31 5.67
CA ALA A 110 7.02 13.37 6.67
C ALA A 110 6.66 12.01 7.25
N ILE A 111 6.51 11.00 6.40
CA ILE A 111 6.23 9.62 6.81
C ILE A 111 7.39 9.06 7.66
N ASN A 112 8.62 9.16 7.16
CA ASN A 112 9.78 8.59 7.86
C ASN A 112 10.09 9.27 9.19
N VAL A 113 9.80 10.57 9.34
CA VAL A 113 9.88 11.24 10.66
C VAL A 113 8.93 10.59 11.67
N GLY A 114 7.70 10.28 11.26
CA GLY A 114 6.75 9.57 12.13
C GLY A 114 7.13 8.11 12.37
N LEU A 115 7.66 7.42 11.36
CA LEU A 115 8.13 6.04 11.53
C LEU A 115 9.31 5.93 12.49
N LYS A 116 10.22 6.92 12.52
CA LYS A 116 11.27 6.99 13.54
C LYS A 116 10.70 7.12 14.95
N GLN A 117 9.57 7.82 15.13
CA GLN A 117 8.88 7.90 16.41
C GLN A 117 8.24 6.56 16.78
N ILE A 118 7.60 5.90 15.81
CA ILE A 118 6.99 4.57 15.98
C ILE A 118 8.06 3.51 16.30
N GLY A 119 9.18 3.49 15.56
CA GLY A 119 10.28 2.57 15.75
C GLY A 119 10.85 2.64 17.16
N LYS A 120 11.06 3.86 17.69
CA LYS A 120 11.46 4.06 19.09
C LYS A 120 10.49 3.46 20.10
N VAL A 121 9.18 3.59 19.89
CA VAL A 121 8.16 3.02 20.78
C VAL A 121 8.14 1.49 20.70
N LEU A 122 8.40 0.93 19.52
CA LEU A 122 8.37 -0.52 19.29
C LEU A 122 9.71 -1.22 19.50
N GLY A 123 10.80 -0.48 19.78
CA GLY A 123 12.14 -1.03 19.84
C GLY A 123 12.68 -1.51 18.48
N ILE A 124 12.19 -0.94 17.38
CA ILE A 124 12.63 -1.27 16.01
C ILE A 124 13.60 -0.19 15.54
N GLU A 125 14.84 -0.58 15.31
CA GLU A 125 15.87 0.28 14.73
C GLU A 125 15.59 0.54 13.25
N ASP A 126 15.84 1.79 12.81
CA ASP A 126 15.73 2.22 11.43
C ASP A 126 14.44 1.79 10.71
N LEU A 127 13.30 1.91 11.40
CA LEU A 127 11.99 1.68 10.78
C LEU A 127 11.73 2.70 9.67
N GLU A 128 11.81 2.24 8.43
CA GLU A 128 11.58 3.02 7.22
C GLU A 128 10.30 2.62 6.49
N PHE A 129 9.81 3.50 5.63
CA PHE A 129 8.57 3.26 4.90
C PHE A 129 8.65 2.05 3.96
N TYR A 130 9.83 1.76 3.44
CA TYR A 130 10.07 0.62 2.57
C TYR A 130 9.86 -0.73 3.26
N ALA A 131 9.92 -0.77 4.60
CA ALA A 131 9.63 -1.97 5.38
C ALA A 131 8.21 -2.50 5.12
N ALA A 132 7.22 -1.65 4.81
CA ALA A 132 5.87 -2.10 4.49
C ALA A 132 5.85 -3.03 3.26
N ARG A 133 6.58 -2.67 2.20
CA ARG A 133 6.71 -3.50 0.98
C ARG A 133 7.45 -4.80 1.27
N HIS A 134 8.54 -4.72 2.04
CA HIS A 134 9.30 -5.90 2.43
C HIS A 134 8.47 -6.88 3.25
N SER A 135 7.74 -6.38 4.25
CA SER A 135 6.87 -7.21 5.09
C SER A 135 5.79 -7.90 4.26
N PHE A 136 5.12 -7.18 3.35
CA PHE A 136 4.13 -7.78 2.45
C PHE A 136 4.72 -8.95 1.67
N ALA A 137 5.88 -8.73 1.02
CA ALA A 137 6.52 -9.73 0.19
C ALA A 137 7.00 -10.95 1.00
N SER A 138 7.60 -10.69 2.17
CA SER A 138 8.07 -11.74 3.07
C SER A 138 6.92 -12.58 3.61
N ILE A 139 5.80 -11.97 3.99
CA ILE A 139 4.63 -12.70 4.51
C ILE A 139 3.98 -13.52 3.40
N ALA A 140 3.74 -12.93 2.23
CA ALA A 140 3.19 -13.64 1.08
C ALA A 140 4.04 -14.87 0.72
N ARG A 141 5.37 -14.71 0.70
CA ARG A 141 6.28 -15.79 0.31
C ARG A 141 6.49 -16.82 1.42
N ASN A 142 6.83 -16.38 2.63
CA ASN A 142 7.34 -17.25 3.68
C ASN A 142 6.23 -17.87 4.51
N ASP A 143 5.15 -17.13 4.77
CA ASP A 143 4.05 -17.60 5.61
C ASP A 143 2.96 -18.23 4.75
N LEU A 144 2.56 -17.57 3.65
CA LEU A 144 1.49 -18.04 2.77
C LEU A 144 1.95 -18.89 1.57
N LYS A 145 3.26 -19.13 1.47
CA LYS A 145 3.91 -19.99 0.45
C LYS A 145 3.60 -19.64 -1.01
N VAL A 146 3.18 -18.40 -1.28
CA VAL A 146 2.96 -17.89 -2.66
C VAL A 146 4.27 -17.95 -3.43
N ASP A 147 4.26 -18.37 -4.70
CA ASP A 147 5.47 -18.48 -5.50
C ASP A 147 6.13 -17.11 -5.74
N LYS A 148 7.42 -17.14 -6.04
CA LYS A 148 8.20 -15.90 -6.21
C LYS A 148 7.75 -15.07 -7.41
N GLY A 149 7.22 -15.69 -8.46
CA GLY A 149 6.72 -15.02 -9.66
C GLY A 149 5.52 -14.15 -9.31
N THR A 150 4.49 -14.74 -8.71
CA THR A 150 3.28 -14.03 -8.27
C THR A 150 3.59 -12.95 -7.22
N VAL A 151 4.51 -13.19 -6.27
CA VAL A 151 4.96 -12.12 -5.35
C VAL A 151 5.64 -10.98 -6.13
N GLY A 152 6.47 -11.31 -7.13
CA GLY A 152 7.08 -10.34 -8.03
C GLY A 152 6.04 -9.51 -8.79
N GLU A 153 5.00 -10.15 -9.31
CA GLU A 153 3.88 -9.50 -10.01
C GLU A 153 3.10 -8.57 -9.09
N ALA A 154 2.82 -8.99 -7.85
CA ALA A 154 2.15 -8.15 -6.84
C ALA A 154 2.95 -6.89 -6.51
N LEU A 155 4.28 -6.98 -6.51
CA LEU A 155 5.18 -5.84 -6.36
C LEU A 155 5.37 -5.03 -7.66
N ASN A 156 4.72 -5.47 -8.75
CA ASN A 156 4.83 -4.97 -10.12
C ASN A 156 6.27 -4.96 -10.62
N HIS A 157 7.03 -6.00 -10.30
CA HIS A 157 8.35 -6.25 -10.86
C HIS A 157 8.22 -6.73 -12.31
N VAL A 158 9.26 -6.51 -13.10
CA VAL A 158 9.33 -7.03 -14.47
C VAL A 158 9.82 -8.46 -14.37
N ASP A 159 9.07 -9.40 -14.94
CA ASP A 159 9.61 -10.72 -15.25
C ASP A 159 10.64 -10.53 -16.37
N LYS A 160 11.91 -10.80 -16.06
CA LYS A 160 13.01 -10.64 -17.02
C LYS A 160 13.12 -11.85 -17.95
N GLU A 161 12.54 -12.99 -17.59
CA GLU A 161 12.67 -14.25 -18.31
C GLU A 161 11.54 -14.42 -19.35
N ASN A 162 10.32 -13.93 -19.06
CA ASN A 162 9.14 -14.11 -19.92
C ASN A 162 8.63 -12.84 -20.64
N ARG A 163 9.50 -11.84 -20.85
CA ARG A 163 9.14 -10.54 -21.46
C ARG A 163 8.33 -10.61 -22.76
N MET A 164 8.57 -11.62 -23.60
CA MET A 164 7.87 -11.77 -24.88
C MET A 164 6.45 -12.31 -24.70
N THR A 165 6.22 -13.18 -23.72
CA THR A 165 4.92 -13.80 -23.43
C THR A 165 3.95 -12.79 -22.82
N ASP A 166 4.46 -11.88 -21.97
CA ASP A 166 3.69 -10.81 -21.33
C ASP A 166 3.05 -9.81 -22.32
N LEU A 167 3.58 -9.70 -23.55
CA LEU A 167 3.01 -8.83 -24.59
C LEU A 167 1.69 -9.36 -25.15
N TYR A 168 1.43 -10.67 -25.06
CA TYR A 168 0.27 -11.33 -25.67
C TYR A 168 -0.81 -11.71 -24.66
N ILE A 169 -0.53 -11.62 -23.36
CA ILE A 169 -1.49 -11.96 -22.30
C ILE A 169 -2.09 -10.68 -21.74
N LYS A 170 -3.41 -10.59 -21.76
CA LYS A 170 -4.12 -9.50 -21.05
C LYS A 170 -3.81 -9.62 -19.57
N LYS A 171 -3.19 -8.57 -19.01
CA LYS A 171 -2.83 -8.51 -17.60
C LYS A 171 -4.07 -8.69 -16.72
N ASP A 172 -4.14 -9.80 -16.01
CA ASP A 172 -5.14 -10.08 -14.99
C ASP A 172 -4.54 -9.77 -13.62
N PHE A 173 -5.23 -8.92 -12.85
CA PHE A 173 -4.80 -8.55 -11.51
C PHE A 173 -5.52 -9.36 -10.43
N SER A 174 -6.41 -10.29 -10.79
CA SER A 174 -7.19 -11.09 -9.85
C SER A 174 -6.30 -11.87 -8.89
N VAL A 175 -5.27 -12.55 -9.41
CA VAL A 175 -4.34 -13.38 -8.63
C VAL A 175 -3.58 -12.55 -7.59
N ILE A 176 -3.01 -11.42 -7.97
CA ILE A 176 -2.27 -10.58 -7.03
C ILE A 176 -3.19 -9.94 -5.98
N ASN A 177 -4.46 -9.69 -6.32
CA ASN A 177 -5.45 -9.18 -5.38
C ASN A 177 -5.95 -10.24 -4.41
N ASP A 178 -6.09 -11.49 -4.84
CA ASP A 178 -6.32 -12.65 -3.95
C ASP A 178 -5.17 -12.79 -2.94
N VAL A 179 -3.93 -12.77 -3.43
CA VAL A 179 -2.74 -12.80 -2.57
C VAL A 179 -2.76 -11.64 -1.57
N ASN A 180 -3.07 -10.42 -2.01
CA ASN A 180 -3.15 -9.26 -1.14
C ASN A 180 -4.22 -9.44 -0.04
N SER A 181 -5.42 -9.91 -0.39
CA SER A 181 -6.48 -10.19 0.58
C SER A 181 -6.01 -11.20 1.63
N ARG A 182 -5.44 -12.33 1.18
CA ARG A 182 -4.95 -13.39 2.08
C ARG A 182 -3.84 -12.90 3.01
N VAL A 183 -2.93 -12.05 2.54
CA VAL A 183 -1.89 -11.43 3.39
C VAL A 183 -2.51 -10.54 4.46
N ILE A 184 -3.50 -9.71 4.09
CA ILE A 184 -4.18 -8.82 5.02
C ILE A 184 -4.95 -9.64 6.06
N ASP A 185 -5.71 -10.65 5.64
CA ASP A 185 -6.47 -11.50 6.55
C ASP A 185 -5.57 -12.30 7.50
N TYR A 186 -4.45 -12.83 6.99
CA TYR A 186 -3.46 -13.51 7.82
C TYR A 186 -2.91 -12.61 8.94
N VAL A 187 -2.67 -11.32 8.65
CA VAL A 187 -2.06 -10.38 9.61
C VAL A 187 -3.08 -9.76 10.56
N PHE A 188 -4.28 -9.45 10.07
CA PHE A 188 -5.25 -8.61 10.78
C PHE A 188 -6.53 -9.36 11.21
N ASN A 189 -6.82 -10.51 10.61
CA ASN A 189 -8.01 -11.33 10.87
C ASN A 189 -7.63 -12.81 11.12
N PRO A 190 -6.71 -13.13 12.04
CA PRO A 190 -6.17 -14.49 12.20
C PRO A 190 -7.24 -15.53 12.55
N ASP A 191 -8.37 -15.12 13.13
CA ASP A 191 -9.47 -16.03 13.46
C ASP A 191 -10.30 -16.44 12.23
N MET A 192 -10.26 -15.69 11.13
CA MET A 192 -10.87 -16.11 9.85
C MET A 192 -10.06 -17.21 9.15
N MET A 193 -8.80 -17.40 9.51
CA MET A 193 -7.89 -18.38 8.91
C MET A 193 -7.85 -19.72 9.66
N LYS A 194 -8.61 -19.87 10.75
CA LYS A 194 -8.70 -21.11 11.55
C LYS A 194 -9.89 -22.01 11.16
N GLY A 195 -10.54 -21.73 10.03
CA GLY A 195 -11.65 -22.51 9.47
C GLY A 195 -11.19 -23.61 8.54
#